data_AF-A0A2C9L7J6-F1
#
_entry.id   AF-A0A2C9L7J6-F1
#
_cell.length_a   1.000
_cell.length_b   1.000
_cell.length_c   1.000
_cell.angle_alpha   90.00
_cell.angle_beta   90.00
_cell.angle_gamma   90.00
#
_symmetry.space_group_name_H-M   'P 1'
#
loop_
_entity.id
_entity.type
_entity.pdbx_description
1 polymer ?
#
loop_
_entity_poly.entity_id
_entity_poly.type
_entity_poly.pdbx_seq_one_letter_code
_entity_poly.pdbx_strand_id
1 'polypeptide(L)'
;QLCDDEGTNVPSTVTCSLDETTKAVEQKLWPDHCIANVTTGGASSEIAEGLVTTRTDIFVLKGDNCQRDSYSAVWDNGNFSATKLPEILKSNHVTTVYLVGLALDYCVFETAMDIKQLGYETYVVRDATRAVAEDTGMSAVSTMRSAGVKVIMTADLNGLLSSRTETSFSRNSQATPSPVILLLSVSLIMAATLKL
;
A
#
# COMPACT_ATOMS: atom_id res chain seq x y z
N GLN A 1 -13.78 14.93 8.85
CA GLN A 1 -15.17 14.63 9.26
C GLN A 1 -15.34 13.15 9.02
N LEU A 2 -15.21 12.35 10.08
CA LEU A 2 -15.51 10.91 10.04
C LEU A 2 -17.03 10.83 9.85
N CYS A 3 -17.49 10.12 8.85
CA CYS A 3 -18.84 10.33 8.35
C CYS A 3 -19.88 9.87 9.35
N ASP A 4 -20.89 10.71 9.54
CA ASP A 4 -22.08 10.36 10.29
C ASP A 4 -22.90 9.34 9.49
N ASP A 5 -23.44 8.34 10.18
CA ASP A 5 -24.24 7.19 9.68
C ASP A 5 -25.62 7.58 9.10
N GLU A 6 -25.76 8.76 8.51
CA GLU A 6 -27.02 9.24 7.93
C GLU A 6 -27.07 8.96 6.41
N GLY A 7 -27.14 7.67 6.05
CA GLY A 7 -27.44 7.25 4.68
C GLY A 7 -26.98 5.84 4.33
N THR A 8 -27.85 4.85 4.55
CA THR A 8 -27.57 3.40 4.44
C THR A 8 -27.37 2.85 3.01
N ASN A 9 -26.89 3.63 2.05
CA ASN A 9 -26.58 3.14 0.70
C ASN A 9 -25.40 3.91 0.10
N VAL A 10 -24.18 3.41 0.29
CA VAL A 10 -23.03 3.83 -0.50
C VAL A 10 -23.21 3.25 -1.92
N PRO A 11 -23.34 4.09 -2.96
CA PRO A 11 -23.61 3.60 -4.30
C PRO A 11 -22.38 2.88 -4.87
N SER A 12 -22.61 1.83 -5.67
CA SER A 12 -21.54 1.07 -6.36
C SER A 12 -20.77 1.92 -7.37
N THR A 13 -21.34 3.04 -7.81
CA THR A 13 -20.68 4.02 -8.66
C THR A 13 -20.74 5.37 -7.97
N VAL A 14 -19.59 6.03 -7.81
CA VAL A 14 -19.53 7.41 -7.32
C VAL A 14 -18.95 8.30 -8.41
N THR A 15 -19.68 9.36 -8.72
CA THR A 15 -19.19 10.42 -9.61
C THR A 15 -18.49 11.46 -8.74
N CYS A 16 -17.19 11.62 -8.96
CA CYS A 16 -16.40 12.61 -8.27
C CYS A 16 -15.86 13.63 -9.27
N SER A 17 -15.89 14.90 -8.86
CA SER A 17 -15.38 16.02 -9.62
C SER A 17 -14.20 16.62 -8.87
N LEU A 18 -13.08 16.79 -9.57
CA LEU A 18 -11.94 17.57 -9.12
C LEU A 18 -11.64 18.58 -10.23
N ASP A 19 -11.74 19.86 -9.88
CA ASP A 19 -11.70 20.98 -10.82
C ASP A 19 -12.72 20.80 -11.98
N GLU A 20 -12.28 20.90 -13.23
CA GLU A 20 -13.14 20.70 -14.42
C GLU A 20 -13.30 19.22 -14.82
N THR A 21 -12.63 18.30 -14.13
CA THR A 21 -12.65 16.87 -14.47
C THR A 21 -13.65 16.12 -13.61
N THR A 22 -14.66 15.53 -14.25
CA THR A 22 -15.62 14.63 -13.60
C THR A 22 -15.35 13.20 -14.03
N LYS A 23 -15.15 12.30 -13.07
CA LYS A 23 -14.87 10.88 -13.31
C LYS A 23 -15.81 10.02 -12.48
N ALA A 24 -16.43 9.06 -13.15
CA ALA A 24 -17.16 7.98 -12.49
C ALA A 24 -16.15 6.92 -12.01
N VAL A 25 -16.27 6.53 -10.74
CA VAL A 25 -15.46 5.48 -10.12
C VAL A 25 -16.41 4.36 -9.70
N GLU A 26 -16.19 3.19 -10.29
CA GLU A 26 -16.81 1.95 -9.84
C GLU A 26 -16.14 1.49 -8.55
N GLN A 27 -16.94 1.10 -7.57
CA GLN A 27 -16.52 0.71 -6.23
C GLN A 27 -17.10 -0.65 -5.90
N LYS A 28 -16.27 -1.47 -5.26
CA LYS A 28 -16.71 -2.74 -4.70
C LYS A 28 -17.19 -2.50 -3.28
N LEU A 29 -18.37 -3.01 -2.96
CA LEU A 29 -18.91 -2.96 -1.61
C LEU A 29 -18.36 -4.14 -0.80
N TRP A 30 -17.95 -3.85 0.42
CA TRP A 30 -17.40 -4.81 1.37
C TRP A 30 -18.26 -4.83 2.64
N PRO A 31 -18.30 -5.95 3.39
CA PRO A 31 -18.79 -5.92 4.76
C PRO A 31 -18.02 -4.91 5.60
N ASP A 32 -18.64 -4.40 6.64
CA ASP A 32 -18.00 -3.50 7.61
C ASP A 32 -16.66 -4.06 8.12
N HIS A 33 -15.59 -3.31 7.87
CA HIS A 33 -14.22 -3.68 8.24
C HIS A 33 -13.40 -2.42 8.52
N CYS A 34 -12.40 -2.52 9.40
CA CYS A 34 -11.48 -1.43 9.71
C CYS A 34 -12.15 -0.11 10.13
N ILE A 35 -13.29 -0.16 10.81
CA ILE A 35 -14.01 1.05 11.24
C ILE A 35 -13.17 1.80 12.26
N ALA A 36 -12.97 3.10 12.03
CA ALA A 36 -12.16 3.96 12.88
C ALA A 36 -12.53 3.82 14.36
N ASN A 37 -11.52 3.65 15.21
CA ASN A 37 -11.63 3.50 16.67
C ASN A 37 -12.33 2.23 17.16
N VAL A 38 -12.71 1.30 16.29
CA VAL A 38 -13.20 -0.03 16.71
C VAL A 38 -12.00 -0.93 17.01
N THR A 39 -11.92 -1.46 18.23
CA THR A 39 -10.75 -2.21 18.72
C THR A 39 -10.94 -3.72 18.82
N THR A 40 -12.13 -4.22 18.51
CA THR A 40 -12.47 -5.65 18.64
C THR A 40 -13.40 -6.12 17.52
N GLY A 41 -13.35 -7.41 17.19
CA GLY A 41 -14.26 -8.04 16.23
C GLY A 41 -13.87 -7.83 14.77
N GLY A 42 -14.72 -8.27 13.83
CA GLY A 42 -14.45 -8.23 12.39
C GLY A 42 -14.37 -6.82 11.80
N ALA A 43 -14.98 -5.84 12.47
CA ALA A 43 -14.91 -4.43 12.12
C ALA A 43 -13.70 -3.70 12.74
N SER A 44 -12.86 -4.41 13.50
CA SER A 44 -11.73 -3.80 14.18
C SER A 44 -10.80 -3.12 13.19
N SER A 45 -10.38 -1.92 13.59
CA SER A 45 -9.31 -1.20 12.95
C SER A 45 -7.97 -1.73 13.47
N GLU A 46 -7.75 -1.95 14.76
CA GLU A 46 -6.44 -2.36 15.33
C GLU A 46 -5.55 -3.30 14.51
N ILE A 47 -4.26 -2.97 14.47
CA ILE A 47 -3.23 -3.80 13.83
C ILE A 47 -3.20 -5.17 14.48
N ALA A 48 -3.02 -6.23 13.67
CA ALA A 48 -2.92 -7.59 14.16
C ALA A 48 -1.90 -7.72 15.30
N GLU A 49 -2.31 -8.34 16.43
CA GLU A 49 -1.54 -8.45 17.67
C GLU A 49 -0.11 -9.02 17.48
N GLY A 50 0.07 -9.89 16.48
CA GLY A 50 1.37 -10.49 16.16
C GLY A 50 2.32 -9.61 15.33
N LEU A 51 1.88 -8.44 14.85
CA LEU A 51 2.73 -7.56 14.07
C LEU A 51 3.70 -6.82 15.00
N VAL A 52 4.99 -7.13 14.86
CA VAL A 52 6.04 -6.41 15.58
C VAL A 52 6.24 -5.04 14.95
N THR A 53 5.92 -4.00 15.70
CA THR A 53 6.14 -2.59 15.32
C THR A 53 7.25 -1.96 16.16
N THR A 54 7.86 -0.92 15.62
CA THR A 54 8.88 -0.11 16.30
C THR A 54 8.48 1.36 16.35
N ARG A 55 9.16 2.16 17.18
CA ARG A 55 8.88 3.60 17.27
C ARG A 55 9.27 4.39 16.02
N THR A 56 10.09 3.80 15.15
CA THR A 56 10.49 4.40 13.88
C THR A 56 9.53 4.04 12.75
N ASP A 57 8.55 3.17 13.01
CA ASP A 57 7.57 2.80 12.01
C ASP A 57 6.62 3.98 11.72
N ILE A 58 6.34 4.22 10.45
CA ILE A 58 5.42 5.28 10.02
C ILE A 58 4.11 4.64 9.58
N PHE A 59 2.99 5.10 10.14
CA PHE A 59 1.64 4.67 9.77
C PHE A 59 0.99 5.67 8.82
N VAL A 60 0.65 5.23 7.61
CA VAL A 60 -0.08 6.03 6.62
C VAL A 60 -1.51 5.56 6.50
N LEU A 61 -2.45 6.34 7.03
CA LEU A 61 -3.88 6.07 6.92
C LEU A 61 -4.41 6.36 5.50
N LYS A 62 -5.35 5.53 5.02
CA LYS A 62 -6.09 5.70 3.75
C LYS A 62 -7.59 5.37 3.95
N GLY A 63 -8.44 5.65 2.96
CA GLY A 63 -9.89 5.34 2.99
C GLY A 63 -10.68 6.04 4.10
N ASP A 64 -10.27 7.26 4.47
CA ASP A 64 -10.97 8.10 5.44
C ASP A 64 -12.07 8.98 4.80
N ASN A 65 -12.26 8.87 3.48
CA ASN A 65 -13.31 9.55 2.73
C ASN A 65 -14.50 8.61 2.49
N CYS A 66 -15.68 8.95 3.02
CA CYS A 66 -16.81 8.00 2.93
C CYS A 66 -17.54 8.01 1.58
N GLN A 67 -17.17 8.91 0.67
CA GLN A 67 -17.66 8.85 -0.70
C GLN A 67 -16.75 8.00 -1.59
N ARG A 68 -15.50 7.77 -1.17
CA ARG A 68 -14.49 7.11 -2.01
C ARG A 68 -13.58 6.21 -1.20
N ASP A 69 -13.55 4.95 -1.62
CA ASP A 69 -12.61 3.97 -1.12
C ASP A 69 -11.17 4.29 -1.60
N SER A 70 -10.18 3.68 -0.97
CA SER A 70 -8.78 3.80 -1.31
C SER A 70 -8.07 2.47 -1.05
N TYR A 71 -7.85 1.69 -2.11
CA TYR A 71 -7.05 0.48 -2.00
C TYR A 71 -5.56 0.80 -1.92
N SER A 72 -5.08 1.67 -2.79
CA SER A 72 -3.68 2.08 -2.84
C SER A 72 -3.30 2.91 -1.63
N ALA A 73 -2.12 2.67 -1.07
CA ALA A 73 -1.54 3.57 -0.08
C ALA A 73 -0.98 4.85 -0.70
N VAL A 74 -1.10 5.07 -2.01
CA VAL A 74 -0.61 6.26 -2.71
C VAL A 74 -1.75 7.22 -3.01
N TRP A 75 -2.80 6.75 -3.71
CA TRP A 75 -3.95 7.55 -4.13
C TRP A 75 -5.29 6.93 -3.66
N ASP A 76 -6.33 7.75 -3.56
CA ASP A 76 -7.71 7.25 -3.45
C ASP A 76 -8.19 6.62 -4.77
N ASN A 77 -9.24 5.82 -4.71
CA ASN A 77 -9.81 5.20 -5.91
C ASN A 77 -10.31 6.32 -6.84
N GLY A 78 -9.77 6.36 -8.05
CA GLY A 78 -10.03 7.43 -9.02
C GLY A 78 -8.91 8.44 -9.17
N ASN A 79 -7.93 8.45 -8.25
CA ASN A 79 -6.74 9.30 -8.22
C ASN A 79 -7.06 10.80 -8.05
N PHE A 80 -8.01 11.12 -7.18
CA PHE A 80 -8.39 12.50 -6.85
C PHE A 80 -7.52 13.08 -5.73
N SER A 81 -7.08 12.25 -4.79
CA SER A 81 -6.28 12.68 -3.64
C SER A 81 -5.17 11.69 -3.30
N ALA A 82 -4.02 12.23 -2.89
CA ALA A 82 -2.89 11.43 -2.42
C ALA A 82 -2.97 11.22 -0.91
N THR A 83 -2.47 10.09 -0.43
CA THR A 83 -2.12 9.93 0.98
C THR A 83 -0.80 10.66 1.29
N LYS A 84 -0.29 10.53 2.51
CA LYS A 84 1.04 11.05 2.89
C LYS A 84 2.21 10.21 2.34
N LEU A 85 1.95 9.00 1.84
CA LEU A 85 3.01 8.07 1.43
C LEU A 85 3.98 8.65 0.37
N PRO A 86 3.52 9.29 -0.73
CA PRO A 86 4.43 9.82 -1.74
C PRO A 86 5.41 10.84 -1.16
N GLU A 87 4.91 11.72 -0.28
CA GLU A 87 5.71 12.75 0.36
C GLU A 87 6.72 12.16 1.36
N ILE A 88 6.31 11.13 2.12
CA ILE A 88 7.19 10.40 3.04
C ILE A 88 8.31 9.71 2.27
N LEU A 89 8.01 8.99 1.19
CA LEU A 89 9.02 8.31 0.36
C LEU A 89 10.02 9.30 -0.22
N LYS A 90 9.52 10.41 -0.78
CA LYS A 90 10.36 11.47 -1.34
C LYS A 90 11.25 12.13 -0.28
N SER A 91 10.69 12.49 0.87
CA SER A 91 11.41 13.18 1.95
C SER A 91 12.47 12.28 2.60
N ASN A 92 12.27 10.97 2.57
CA ASN A 92 13.25 9.99 3.03
C ASN A 92 14.19 9.51 1.91
N HIS A 93 14.18 10.11 0.71
CA HIS A 93 15.04 9.73 -0.41
C HIS A 93 14.96 8.26 -0.82
N VAL A 94 13.78 7.65 -0.67
CA VAL A 94 13.57 6.23 -1.00
C VAL A 94 13.68 6.04 -2.50
N THR A 95 14.31 4.95 -2.91
CA THR A 95 14.40 4.57 -4.34
C THR A 95 13.80 3.20 -4.61
N THR A 96 13.69 2.36 -3.58
CA THR A 96 13.23 0.97 -3.68
C THR A 96 12.20 0.68 -2.61
N VAL A 97 11.11 0.03 -3.00
CA VAL A 97 9.97 -0.28 -2.16
C VAL A 97 9.68 -1.77 -2.23
N TYR A 98 9.63 -2.43 -1.07
CA TYR A 98 9.18 -3.81 -0.93
C TYR A 98 7.78 -3.82 -0.33
N LEU A 99 6.83 -4.47 -0.98
CA LEU A 99 5.45 -4.60 -0.52
C LEU A 99 5.16 -5.98 0.01
N VAL A 100 4.49 -6.01 1.16
CA VAL A 100 3.98 -7.20 1.86
C VAL A 100 2.63 -6.91 2.50
N GLY A 101 1.93 -7.95 2.95
CA GLY A 101 0.67 -7.81 3.69
C GLY A 101 -0.56 -8.18 2.86
N LEU A 102 -1.68 -7.49 3.14
CA LEU A 102 -3.01 -7.85 2.65
C LEU A 102 -3.70 -6.65 1.98
N ALA A 103 -4.60 -6.87 1.00
CA ALA A 103 -4.73 -8.11 0.23
C ALA A 103 -3.88 -8.03 -1.06
N LEU A 104 -3.30 -9.16 -1.46
CA LEU A 104 -2.44 -9.26 -2.65
C LEU A 104 -3.09 -8.68 -3.91
N ASP A 105 -4.38 -8.92 -4.08
CA ASP A 105 -5.21 -8.61 -5.24
C ASP A 105 -5.98 -7.28 -5.13
N TYR A 106 -5.77 -6.54 -4.03
CA TYR A 106 -6.36 -5.22 -3.80
C TYR A 106 -5.29 -4.25 -3.30
N CYS A 107 -5.18 -4.06 -1.98
CA CYS A 107 -4.31 -3.03 -1.41
C CYS A 107 -2.84 -3.19 -1.81
N VAL A 108 -2.30 -4.42 -1.81
CA VAL A 108 -0.91 -4.67 -2.25
C VAL A 108 -0.78 -4.40 -3.75
N PHE A 109 -1.73 -4.89 -4.55
CA PHE A 109 -1.72 -4.74 -6.01
C PHE A 109 -1.76 -3.26 -6.42
N GLU A 110 -2.77 -2.52 -5.97
CA GLU A 110 -2.97 -1.11 -6.33
C GLU A 110 -1.79 -0.25 -5.84
N THR A 111 -1.31 -0.50 -4.60
CA THR A 111 -0.12 0.20 -4.10
C THR A 111 1.13 -0.12 -4.93
N ALA A 112 1.35 -1.38 -5.31
CA ALA A 112 2.52 -1.76 -6.11
C ALA A 112 2.49 -1.11 -7.50
N MET A 113 1.32 -1.04 -8.13
CA MET A 113 1.12 -0.40 -9.43
C MET A 113 1.38 1.11 -9.36
N ASP A 114 0.84 1.79 -8.35
CA ASP A 114 1.06 3.23 -8.16
C ASP A 114 2.52 3.58 -7.83
N ILE A 115 3.14 2.82 -6.92
CA ILE A 115 4.56 2.99 -6.60
C ILE A 115 5.43 2.77 -7.83
N LYS A 116 5.08 1.77 -8.67
CA LYS A 116 5.77 1.55 -9.94
C LYS A 116 5.59 2.71 -10.90
N GLN A 117 4.39 3.27 -11.00
CA GLN A 117 4.08 4.43 -11.85
C GLN A 117 4.83 5.69 -11.39
N LEU A 118 5.02 5.86 -10.08
CA LEU A 118 5.84 6.93 -9.51
C LEU A 118 7.36 6.76 -9.75
N GLY A 119 7.78 5.65 -10.38
CA GLY A 119 9.16 5.44 -10.81
C GLY A 119 10.08 4.76 -9.78
N TYR A 120 9.53 4.27 -8.67
CA TYR A 120 10.31 3.51 -7.69
C TYR A 120 10.63 2.11 -8.21
N GLU A 121 11.73 1.54 -7.71
CA GLU A 121 12.00 0.12 -7.88
C GLU A 121 11.08 -0.69 -6.96
N THR A 122 10.10 -1.37 -7.56
CA THR A 122 9.02 -2.03 -6.81
C THR A 122 9.20 -3.54 -6.74
N TYR A 123 9.13 -4.08 -5.52
CA TYR A 123 9.12 -5.51 -5.23
C TYR A 123 7.85 -5.90 -4.48
N VAL A 124 7.31 -7.08 -4.74
CA VAL A 124 6.24 -7.70 -3.95
C VAL A 124 6.74 -9.04 -3.44
N VAL A 125 6.73 -9.25 -2.13
CA VAL A 125 7.19 -10.51 -1.51
C VAL A 125 6.00 -11.46 -1.38
N ARG A 126 5.86 -12.37 -2.34
CA ARG A 126 4.63 -13.13 -2.61
C ARG A 126 4.17 -14.00 -1.45
N ASP A 127 5.09 -14.68 -0.79
CA ASP A 127 4.87 -15.53 0.38
C ASP A 127 4.65 -14.75 1.68
N ALA A 128 4.86 -13.43 1.67
CA ALA A 128 4.44 -12.50 2.71
C ALA A 128 3.15 -11.73 2.33
N THR A 129 2.36 -12.26 1.40
CA THR A 129 1.06 -11.70 1.01
C THR A 129 -0.02 -12.78 0.90
N ARG A 130 -1.28 -12.38 1.00
CA ARG A 130 -2.42 -13.25 0.73
C ARG A 130 -3.53 -12.48 0.02
N ALA A 131 -4.14 -13.12 -0.97
CA ALA A 131 -5.25 -12.57 -1.75
C ALA A 131 -6.59 -12.81 -1.07
N VAL A 132 -7.60 -12.00 -1.41
CA VAL A 132 -9.00 -12.25 -1.03
C VAL A 132 -9.50 -13.52 -1.72
N ALA A 133 -9.24 -13.66 -3.02
CA ALA A 133 -9.51 -14.87 -3.79
C ALA A 133 -8.28 -15.31 -4.60
N GLU A 134 -8.18 -16.62 -4.86
CA GLU A 134 -6.98 -17.20 -5.47
C GLU A 134 -6.81 -16.78 -6.95
N ASP A 135 -7.91 -16.76 -7.71
CA ASP A 135 -7.98 -16.40 -9.12
C ASP A 135 -7.64 -14.92 -9.36
N THR A 136 -8.19 -14.02 -8.54
CA THR A 136 -7.84 -12.59 -8.55
C THR A 136 -6.39 -12.38 -8.13
N GLY A 137 -5.89 -13.15 -7.15
CA GLY A 137 -4.48 -13.16 -6.74
C GLY A 137 -3.51 -13.56 -7.84
N MET A 138 -3.82 -14.62 -8.60
CA MET A 138 -3.01 -15.03 -9.76
C MET A 138 -2.99 -13.96 -10.85
N SER A 139 -4.15 -13.37 -11.13
CA SER A 139 -4.30 -12.29 -12.10
C SER A 139 -3.48 -11.06 -11.69
N ALA A 140 -3.56 -10.65 -10.42
CA ALA A 140 -2.79 -9.54 -9.87
C ALA A 140 -1.27 -9.76 -10.02
N VAL A 141 -0.76 -10.96 -9.72
CA VAL A 141 0.66 -11.31 -9.89
C VAL A 141 1.10 -11.21 -11.36
N SER A 142 0.29 -11.72 -12.29
CA SER A 142 0.58 -11.65 -13.72
C SER A 142 0.66 -10.20 -14.20
N THR A 143 -0.30 -9.37 -13.80
CA THR A 143 -0.35 -7.95 -14.15
C THR A 143 0.83 -7.18 -13.57
N MET A 144 1.15 -7.37 -12.29
CA MET A 144 2.30 -6.73 -11.64
C MET A 144 3.62 -7.07 -12.34
N ARG A 145 3.85 -8.35 -12.67
CA ARG A 145 5.04 -8.76 -13.44
C ARG A 145 5.10 -8.09 -14.80
N SER A 146 3.97 -8.03 -15.50
CA SER A 146 3.88 -7.38 -16.82
C SER A 146 4.15 -5.87 -16.76
N ALA A 147 3.79 -5.23 -15.66
CA ALA A 147 4.10 -3.82 -15.38
C ALA A 147 5.56 -3.58 -14.91
N GLY A 148 6.37 -4.63 -14.78
CA GLY A 148 7.76 -4.53 -14.34
C GLY A 148 7.93 -4.40 -12.82
N VAL A 149 6.94 -4.84 -12.03
CA VAL A 149 7.08 -5.09 -10.58
C VAL A 149 7.75 -6.45 -10.39
N LYS A 150 8.75 -6.51 -9.49
CA LYS A 150 9.50 -7.73 -9.21
C LYS A 150 8.80 -8.54 -8.13
N VAL A 151 8.11 -9.62 -8.53
CA VAL A 151 7.46 -10.54 -7.59
C VAL A 151 8.45 -11.62 -7.16
N ILE A 152 8.86 -11.57 -5.89
CA ILE A 152 9.91 -12.41 -5.28
C ILE A 152 9.36 -13.21 -4.09
N MET A 153 10.16 -14.12 -3.55
CA MET A 153 9.88 -14.81 -2.28
C MET A 153 10.75 -14.23 -1.15
N THR A 154 10.37 -14.47 0.11
CA THR A 154 11.18 -14.05 1.28
C THR A 154 12.60 -14.60 1.22
N ALA A 155 12.79 -15.80 0.67
CA ALA A 155 14.09 -16.43 0.48
C ALA A 155 15.05 -15.62 -0.41
N ASP A 156 14.52 -14.79 -1.32
CA ASP A 156 15.32 -13.98 -2.24
C ASP A 156 15.85 -12.70 -1.58
N LEU A 157 15.26 -12.27 -0.45
CA LEU A 157 15.54 -10.98 0.18
C LEU A 157 17.00 -10.86 0.64
N ASN A 158 17.57 -11.91 1.23
CA ASN A 158 18.95 -11.85 1.74
C ASN A 158 19.96 -11.50 0.65
N GLY A 159 19.83 -12.06 -0.56
CA GLY A 159 20.71 -11.75 -1.69
C GLY A 159 20.52 -10.32 -2.22
N LEU A 160 19.26 -9.86 -2.25
CA LEU A 160 18.90 -8.52 -2.73
C LEU A 160 19.32 -7.40 -1.77
N LEU A 161 19.25 -7.64 -0.47
CA LEU A 161 19.66 -6.66 0.54
C LEU A 161 21.18 -6.63 0.71
N SER A 162 21.84 -7.80 0.69
CA SER A 162 23.31 -7.88 0.86
C SER A 162 24.08 -7.24 -0.31
N SER A 163 23.61 -7.42 -1.54
CA SER A 163 24.23 -6.81 -2.73
C SER A 163 24.16 -5.28 -2.75
N ARG A 164 23.20 -4.68 -2.04
CA ARG A 164 23.07 -3.21 -1.90
C ARG A 164 23.95 -2.63 -0.82
N THR A 165 24.25 -3.40 0.24
CA THR A 165 25.26 -3.00 1.22
C THR A 165 26.66 -2.98 0.61
N GLU A 166 27.01 -3.95 -0.26
CA GLU A 166 28.36 -4.05 -0.84
C GLU A 166 28.67 -3.00 -1.92
N THR A 167 27.66 -2.54 -2.68
CA THR A 167 27.82 -1.47 -3.68
C THR A 167 28.18 -0.11 -3.07
N SER A 168 28.01 0.07 -1.76
CA SER A 168 28.40 1.28 -1.03
C SER A 168 29.83 1.28 -0.46
N PHE A 169 30.59 0.19 -0.63
CA PHE A 169 31.92 0.06 -0.01
C PHE A 169 33.13 0.14 -0.96
N SER A 170 32.93 0.36 -2.26
CA SER A 170 34.03 0.57 -3.21
C SER A 170 34.20 2.04 -3.61
N ARG A 171 35.02 2.76 -2.84
CA ARG A 171 35.81 3.97 -3.18
C ARG A 171 35.15 5.01 -4.12
N ASN A 172 34.35 5.92 -3.55
CA ASN A 172 34.57 7.37 -3.61
C ASN A 172 33.64 8.08 -2.59
N SER A 173 34.11 9.15 -1.95
CA SER A 173 33.33 9.88 -0.94
C SER A 173 32.04 10.47 -1.53
N GLN A 174 30.90 10.33 -0.83
CA GLN A 174 29.57 10.95 -1.07
C GLN A 174 28.44 10.10 -1.70
N ALA A 175 28.46 8.77 -1.62
CA ALA A 175 27.24 7.98 -1.85
C ALA A 175 26.63 7.54 -0.51
N THR A 176 25.57 8.21 -0.05
CA THR A 176 24.74 7.70 1.05
C THR A 176 24.00 6.45 0.57
N PRO A 177 23.91 5.36 1.35
CA PRO A 177 23.15 4.18 0.94
C PRO A 177 21.70 4.60 0.68
N SER A 178 21.15 4.26 -0.50
CA SER A 178 19.76 4.56 -0.82
C SER A 178 18.85 3.86 0.20
N PRO A 179 18.04 4.58 0.98
CA PRO A 179 17.20 3.98 2.00
C PRO A 179 16.19 3.05 1.35
N VAL A 180 16.21 1.81 1.82
CA VAL A 180 15.25 0.77 1.44
C VAL A 180 14.12 0.85 2.44
N ILE A 181 12.88 0.95 1.95
CA ILE A 181 11.70 0.90 2.82
C ILE A 181 10.92 -0.37 2.53
N LEU A 182 10.64 -1.10 3.60
CA LEU A 182 9.63 -2.15 3.60
C LEU A 182 8.28 -1.50 3.90
N LEU A 183 7.37 -1.53 2.93
CA LEU A 183 5.97 -1.19 3.09
C LEU A 183 5.17 -2.44 3.43
N LEU A 184 4.67 -2.48 4.66
CA LEU A 184 3.60 -3.40 5.04
C LEU A 184 2.26 -2.72 4.76
N SER A 185 1.56 -3.12 3.70
CA SER A 185 0.14 -2.76 3.53
C SER A 185 -0.68 -3.76 4.34
N VAL A 186 -1.05 -3.41 5.56
CA VAL A 186 -1.91 -4.26 6.40
C VAL A 186 -3.35 -3.77 6.22
N SER A 187 -4.27 -4.66 5.85
CA SER A 187 -5.72 -4.36 5.82
C SER A 187 -6.34 -4.43 7.23
N LEU A 188 -5.72 -3.78 8.22
CA LEU A 188 -6.23 -3.64 9.58
C LEU A 188 -5.86 -2.24 10.05
N ILE A 189 -6.86 -1.35 9.98
CA ILE A 189 -6.72 0.07 9.65
C ILE A 189 -6.08 0.16 8.29
N MET A 190 -6.52 1.10 7.50
CA MET A 190 -5.89 1.39 6.24
C MET A 190 -4.51 2.05 6.48
N ALA A 191 -3.60 1.42 7.22
CA ALA A 191 -2.29 1.90 7.62
C ALA A 191 -1.20 1.15 6.83
N ALA A 192 -0.53 1.82 5.89
CA ALA A 192 0.75 1.32 5.40
C ALA A 192 1.80 1.58 6.50
N THR A 193 2.44 0.52 6.98
CA THR A 193 3.51 0.61 7.98
C THR A 193 4.85 0.59 7.25
N LEU A 194 5.60 1.68 7.32
CA LEU A 194 6.96 1.77 6.78
C LEU A 194 7.94 1.35 7.86
N LYS A 195 8.82 0.38 7.57
CA LYS A 195 10.01 0.14 8.40
C LYS A 195 11.22 0.83 7.76
N LEU A 196 11.85 1.70 8.53
CA LEU A 196 13.13 2.36 8.24
C LEU A 196 14.30 1.50 8.70
#